data_AF-A0A2E9QB80-F1
#
_entry.id   AF-A0A2E9QB80-F1
#
_cell.length_a   1.000
_cell.length_b   1.000
_cell.length_c   1.000
_cell.angle_alpha   90.00
_cell.angle_beta   90.00
_cell.angle_gamma   90.00
#
_symmetry.space_group_name_H-M   'P 1'
#
loop_
_entity.id
_entity.type
_entity.pdbx_description
1 polymer ?
#
loop_
_entity_poly.entity_id
_entity_poly.type
_entity_poly.pdbx_seq_one_letter_code
_entity_poly.pdbx_strand_id
1 'polypeptide(L)'
;MLGGTTSQAINTQYYQAVFDDILSRLYPTQCECGTRCDRPMPSRPYSVRCPSCLRQKSKLAHTPFRNLRIPQWMAGYAVEESYHRHPQVITASELSRRLEINYRTALLLKRRIQLLASEQLKRIYPLIRQELETAFPRPYKLPAEGNDVRPETIDRPVVHADTMVLFSASQRANKGRKRHRNRGLTSSIYLSERLGGHQIGTLCHVMGTKQGWVLIDSVPDLRANTVGPIIRDRLPRNTAIFTDEAYTWLYRIYPNHRMVNHSKKSADRRFKYARDRWCQNGVHNQVSEGLNGSLKKAMRAYSYFRPQYSTLYLNEWAFFKNLRYFGLERLAENSLAAENPVARRSRTGCLIESARDSAEGGNGPCGASADSIKQPIPLPRLGPRLSPRRLRAFE
;
A
#
# COMPACT_ATOMS: atom_id res chain seq x y z
N MET A 1 -46.76 6.55 -6.06
CA MET A 1 -46.11 5.79 -7.14
C MET A 1 -45.30 6.74 -8.01
N LEU A 2 -43.98 6.85 -7.79
CA LEU A 2 -42.97 7.43 -8.69
C LEU A 2 -41.63 6.89 -8.14
N GLY A 3 -41.06 5.83 -8.71
CA GLY A 3 -40.10 5.94 -9.80
C GLY A 3 -39.00 4.91 -9.51
N GLY A 4 -39.16 3.72 -10.08
CA GLY A 4 -38.21 2.62 -9.95
C GLY A 4 -36.82 3.09 -10.40
N THR A 5 -35.83 2.84 -9.56
CA THR A 5 -34.42 2.99 -9.93
C THR A 5 -34.13 1.94 -10.99
N THR A 6 -34.03 2.38 -12.25
CA THR A 6 -33.45 1.58 -13.32
C THR A 6 -32.00 1.31 -12.95
N SER A 7 -31.76 0.12 -12.38
CA SER A 7 -30.43 -0.47 -12.28
C SER A 7 -29.85 -0.47 -13.69
N GLN A 8 -28.86 0.38 -13.96
CA GLN A 8 -28.09 0.28 -15.20
C GLN A 8 -27.54 -1.14 -15.26
N ALA A 9 -27.88 -1.87 -16.32
CA ALA A 9 -27.41 -3.23 -16.50
C ALA A 9 -25.89 -3.26 -16.40
N ILE A 10 -25.37 -4.01 -15.43
CA ILE A 10 -23.94 -4.15 -15.21
C ILE A 10 -23.32 -4.79 -16.45
N ASN A 11 -22.30 -4.15 -17.03
CA ASN A 11 -21.59 -4.69 -18.19
C ASN A 11 -20.72 -5.90 -17.78
N THR A 12 -21.33 -7.09 -17.76
CA THR A 12 -20.68 -8.32 -17.29
C THR A 12 -19.49 -8.74 -18.14
N GLN A 13 -19.52 -8.50 -19.45
CA GLN A 13 -18.41 -8.81 -20.36
C GLN A 13 -17.18 -7.96 -20.06
N TYR A 14 -17.39 -6.66 -19.82
CA TYR A 14 -16.33 -5.75 -19.42
C TYR A 14 -15.66 -6.21 -18.11
N TYR A 15 -16.44 -6.45 -17.06
CA TYR A 15 -15.89 -6.87 -15.78
C TYR A 15 -15.27 -8.28 -15.82
N GLN A 16 -15.73 -9.15 -16.72
CA GLN A 16 -15.06 -10.42 -16.98
C GLN A 16 -13.66 -10.19 -17.56
N ALA A 17 -13.53 -9.31 -18.57
CA ALA A 17 -12.24 -8.97 -19.17
C ALA A 17 -11.28 -8.32 -18.14
N VAL A 18 -11.79 -7.45 -17.28
CA VAL A 18 -11.02 -6.86 -16.18
C VAL A 18 -10.50 -7.95 -15.23
N PHE A 19 -11.36 -8.88 -14.83
CA PHE A 19 -10.96 -9.98 -13.96
C PHE A 19 -9.90 -10.88 -14.61
N ASP A 20 -10.08 -11.22 -15.89
CA ASP A 20 -9.13 -12.03 -16.66
C ASP A 20 -7.77 -11.32 -16.81
N ASP A 21 -7.74 -10.01 -17.07
CA ASP A 21 -6.50 -9.23 -17.15
C ASP A 21 -5.75 -9.23 -15.81
N ILE A 22 -6.44 -8.94 -14.71
CA ILE A 22 -5.86 -8.96 -13.35
C ILE A 22 -5.26 -10.32 -13.03
N LEU A 23 -6.01 -11.41 -13.27
CA LEU A 23 -5.52 -12.75 -12.98
C LEU A 23 -4.35 -13.13 -13.88
N SER A 24 -4.42 -12.81 -15.18
CA SER A 24 -3.34 -13.15 -16.10
C SER A 24 -2.03 -12.49 -15.70
N ARG A 25 -2.07 -11.23 -15.24
CA ARG A 25 -0.89 -10.44 -14.87
C ARG A 25 -0.37 -10.78 -13.48
N LEU A 26 -1.25 -10.92 -12.50
CA LEU A 26 -0.84 -11.14 -11.10
C LEU A 26 -0.67 -12.62 -10.75
N TYR A 27 -1.37 -13.51 -11.44
CA TYR A 27 -1.31 -14.95 -11.18
C TYR A 27 -1.13 -15.72 -12.49
N PRO A 28 -0.04 -15.50 -13.24
CA PRO A 28 0.19 -16.19 -14.50
C PRO A 28 0.18 -17.71 -14.26
N THR A 29 -0.68 -18.41 -14.98
CA THR A 29 -0.72 -19.88 -14.92
C THR A 29 0.46 -20.43 -15.71
N GLN A 30 1.37 -21.14 -15.03
CA GLN A 30 2.47 -21.83 -15.69
C GLN A 30 2.13 -23.30 -15.97
N CYS A 31 2.59 -23.81 -17.11
CA CYS A 31 2.54 -25.22 -17.43
C CYS A 31 3.78 -25.95 -16.89
N GLU A 32 3.68 -27.26 -16.69
CA GLU A 32 4.82 -28.13 -16.34
C GLU A 32 5.92 -28.12 -17.41
N CYS A 33 5.61 -27.78 -18.66
CA CYS A 33 6.60 -27.59 -19.72
C CYS A 33 7.26 -26.19 -19.71
N GLY A 34 7.04 -25.37 -18.67
CA GLY A 34 7.64 -24.04 -18.50
C GLY A 34 6.96 -22.92 -19.29
N THR A 35 6.05 -23.23 -20.23
CA THR A 35 5.31 -22.20 -20.98
C THR A 35 4.12 -21.65 -20.19
N ARG A 36 3.85 -20.35 -20.32
CA ARG A 36 2.65 -19.72 -19.76
C ARG A 36 1.39 -20.24 -20.46
N CYS A 37 0.36 -20.57 -19.69
CA CYS A 37 -0.95 -20.96 -20.20
C CYS A 37 -1.81 -19.71 -20.40
N ASP A 38 -1.98 -19.29 -21.65
CA ASP A 38 -2.70 -18.08 -22.05
C ASP A 38 -3.83 -18.35 -23.06
N ARG A 39 -3.81 -19.50 -23.75
CA ARG A 39 -4.83 -19.82 -24.76
C ARG A 39 -6.22 -20.00 -24.13
N PRO A 40 -7.21 -19.14 -24.44
CA PRO A 40 -8.54 -19.21 -23.86
C PRO A 40 -9.33 -20.41 -24.41
N MET A 41 -10.29 -20.89 -23.63
CA MET A 41 -11.23 -21.92 -24.04
C MET A 41 -12.67 -21.36 -24.09
N PRO A 42 -13.30 -21.25 -25.27
CA PRO A 42 -14.66 -20.72 -25.39
C PRO A 42 -15.70 -21.49 -24.55
N SER A 43 -15.59 -22.82 -24.53
CA SER A 43 -16.52 -23.69 -23.77
C SER A 43 -16.28 -23.68 -22.26
N ARG A 44 -15.11 -23.23 -21.80
CA ARG A 44 -14.74 -23.23 -20.37
C ARG A 44 -13.98 -21.94 -20.03
N PRO A 45 -14.68 -20.82 -19.79
CA PRO A 45 -14.06 -19.51 -19.57
C PRO A 45 -13.07 -19.46 -18.39
N TYR A 46 -13.25 -20.34 -17.40
CA TYR A 46 -12.39 -20.47 -16.23
C TYR A 46 -11.10 -21.29 -16.47
N SER A 47 -10.91 -21.82 -17.67
CA SER A 47 -9.77 -22.65 -18.04
C SER A 47 -8.93 -22.01 -19.15
N VAL A 48 -7.63 -22.27 -19.10
CA VAL A 48 -6.63 -21.90 -20.12
C VAL A 48 -5.88 -23.14 -20.55
N ARG A 49 -5.39 -23.14 -21.80
CA ARG A 49 -4.51 -24.20 -22.31
C ARG A 49 -3.09 -23.69 -22.46
N CYS A 50 -2.14 -24.58 -22.25
CA CYS A 50 -0.77 -24.33 -22.67
C CYS A 50 -0.72 -24.28 -24.21
N PRO A 51 -0.09 -23.27 -24.84
CA PRO A 51 0.06 -23.23 -26.28
C PRO A 51 0.94 -24.37 -26.81
N SER A 52 1.92 -24.84 -26.02
CA SER A 52 2.89 -25.87 -26.43
C SER A 52 2.36 -27.29 -26.29
N CYS A 53 1.87 -27.67 -25.11
CA CYS A 53 1.46 -29.05 -24.82
C CYS A 53 -0.07 -29.24 -24.73
N LEU A 54 -0.85 -28.17 -24.96
CA LEU A 54 -2.32 -28.17 -24.96
C LEU A 54 -2.99 -28.63 -23.65
N ARG A 55 -2.21 -28.89 -22.58
CA ARG A 55 -2.72 -29.23 -21.25
C ARG A 55 -3.62 -28.12 -20.73
N GLN A 56 -4.80 -28.50 -20.24
CA GLN A 56 -5.76 -27.60 -19.63
C GLN A 56 -5.37 -27.32 -18.18
N LYS A 57 -5.38 -26.05 -17.78
CA LYS A 57 -5.20 -25.60 -16.40
C LYS A 57 -6.32 -24.62 -16.03
N SER A 58 -6.67 -24.57 -14.75
CA SER A 58 -7.65 -23.59 -14.24
C SER A 58 -6.98 -22.25 -14.00
N LYS A 59 -7.63 -21.15 -14.39
CA LYS A 59 -7.20 -19.77 -14.09
C LYS A 59 -7.24 -19.46 -12.59
N LEU A 60 -8.05 -20.21 -11.83
CA LEU A 60 -8.38 -19.90 -10.44
C LEU A 60 -7.63 -20.76 -9.41
N ALA A 61 -6.98 -21.86 -9.84
CA ALA A 61 -6.52 -22.90 -8.92
C ALA A 61 -5.53 -22.39 -7.86
N HIS A 62 -4.58 -21.55 -8.27
CA HIS A 62 -3.51 -21.00 -7.43
C HIS A 62 -3.79 -19.56 -6.99
N THR A 63 -5.05 -19.12 -7.02
CA THR A 63 -5.42 -17.74 -6.67
C THR A 63 -6.37 -17.72 -5.47
N PRO A 64 -6.53 -16.55 -4.80
CA PRO A 64 -7.56 -16.36 -3.78
C PRO A 64 -8.99 -16.65 -4.27
N PHE A 65 -9.21 -16.76 -5.57
CA PHE A 65 -10.49 -17.07 -6.20
C PHE A 65 -10.69 -18.55 -6.53
N ARG A 66 -9.86 -19.46 -6.02
CA ARG A 66 -10.07 -20.92 -6.16
C ARG A 66 -11.48 -21.35 -5.74
N ASN A 67 -12.13 -22.21 -6.52
CA ASN A 67 -13.49 -22.69 -6.25
C ASN A 67 -14.53 -21.55 -6.07
N LEU A 68 -14.39 -20.44 -6.81
CA LEU A 68 -15.39 -19.39 -6.83
C LEU A 68 -16.68 -19.93 -7.46
N ARG A 69 -17.78 -19.90 -6.70
CA ARG A 69 -19.09 -20.42 -7.14
C ARG A 69 -19.99 -19.36 -7.79
N ILE A 70 -19.57 -18.10 -7.76
CA ILE A 70 -20.26 -16.99 -8.41
C ILE A 70 -19.61 -16.68 -9.76
N PRO A 71 -20.33 -16.00 -10.67
CA PRO A 71 -19.73 -15.49 -11.90
C PRO A 71 -18.49 -14.64 -11.62
N GLN A 72 -17.42 -14.88 -12.38
CA GLN A 72 -16.11 -14.25 -12.18
C GLN A 72 -16.12 -12.73 -12.40
N TRP A 73 -16.97 -12.25 -13.32
CA TRP A 73 -17.16 -10.82 -13.54
C TRP A 73 -17.52 -10.06 -12.25
N MET A 74 -18.18 -10.70 -11.27
CA MET A 74 -18.48 -10.05 -9.98
C MET A 74 -17.21 -9.71 -9.19
N ALA A 75 -16.17 -10.53 -9.32
CA ALA A 75 -14.86 -10.23 -8.73
C ALA A 75 -14.14 -9.12 -9.49
N GLY A 76 -14.23 -9.10 -10.82
CA GLY A 76 -13.75 -7.98 -11.65
C GLY A 76 -14.39 -6.65 -11.23
N TYR A 77 -15.72 -6.63 -11.14
CA TYR A 77 -16.50 -5.49 -10.63
C TYR A 77 -15.98 -5.00 -9.28
N ALA A 78 -15.86 -5.91 -8.31
CA ALA A 78 -15.51 -5.56 -6.96
C ALA A 78 -14.06 -5.05 -6.83
N VAL A 79 -13.12 -5.57 -7.63
CA VAL A 79 -11.72 -5.09 -7.65
C VAL A 79 -11.63 -3.71 -8.31
N GLU A 80 -12.26 -3.54 -9.47
CA GLU A 80 -12.22 -2.28 -10.22
C GLU A 80 -12.92 -1.13 -9.50
N GLU A 81 -14.11 -1.38 -8.93
CA GLU A 81 -14.79 -0.37 -8.12
C GLU A 81 -13.96 0.00 -6.90
N SER A 82 -13.25 -0.96 -6.27
CA SER A 82 -12.38 -0.68 -5.14
C SER A 82 -11.16 0.17 -5.55
N TYR A 83 -10.63 -0.06 -6.75
CA TYR A 83 -9.56 0.75 -7.34
C TYR A 83 -10.04 2.19 -7.59
N HIS A 84 -11.18 2.39 -8.26
CA HIS A 84 -11.66 3.72 -8.62
C HIS A 84 -12.14 4.54 -7.42
N ARG A 85 -12.79 3.89 -6.44
CA ARG A 85 -13.39 4.59 -5.29
C ARG A 85 -12.43 4.86 -4.16
N HIS A 86 -11.20 4.33 -4.21
CA HIS A 86 -10.17 4.63 -3.23
C HIS A 86 -10.06 6.17 -3.03
N PRO A 87 -10.02 6.70 -1.78
CA PRO A 87 -9.76 6.04 -0.51
C PRO A 87 -10.98 5.38 0.17
N GLN A 88 -12.17 5.44 -0.43
CA GLN A 88 -13.34 4.72 0.10
C GLN A 88 -13.17 3.21 -0.08
N VAL A 89 -13.78 2.45 0.82
CA VAL A 89 -13.78 0.98 0.78
C VAL A 89 -15.18 0.47 0.49
N ILE A 90 -15.27 -0.62 -0.27
CA ILE A 90 -16.53 -1.26 -0.58
C ILE A 90 -16.80 -2.34 0.45
N THR A 91 -17.95 -2.29 1.10
CA THR A 91 -18.32 -3.26 2.15
C THR A 91 -19.02 -4.48 1.56
N ALA A 92 -19.06 -5.58 2.31
CA ALA A 92 -19.83 -6.76 1.91
C ALA A 92 -21.33 -6.45 1.77
N SER A 93 -21.88 -5.58 2.63
CA SER A 93 -23.28 -5.14 2.53
C SER A 93 -23.55 -4.34 1.27
N GLU A 94 -22.60 -3.51 0.84
CA GLU A 94 -22.71 -2.79 -0.42
C GLU A 94 -22.61 -3.73 -1.62
N LEU A 95 -21.64 -4.65 -1.63
CA LEU A 95 -21.52 -5.67 -2.69
C LEU A 95 -22.79 -6.52 -2.81
N SER A 96 -23.38 -6.91 -1.68
CA SER A 96 -24.62 -7.69 -1.65
C SER A 96 -25.78 -6.96 -2.34
N ARG A 97 -25.94 -5.65 -2.08
CA ARG A 97 -26.98 -4.84 -2.73
C ARG A 97 -26.70 -4.60 -4.21
N ARG A 98 -25.46 -4.29 -4.58
CA ARG A 98 -25.10 -3.92 -5.96
C ARG A 98 -25.07 -5.12 -6.92
N LEU A 99 -24.65 -6.29 -6.43
CA LEU A 99 -24.55 -7.50 -7.22
C LEU A 99 -25.77 -8.41 -7.08
N GLU A 100 -26.75 -8.02 -6.25
CA GLU A 100 -27.96 -8.79 -5.96
C GLU A 100 -27.68 -10.23 -5.49
N ILE A 101 -26.59 -10.39 -4.72
CA ILE A 101 -26.19 -11.67 -4.12
C ILE A 101 -26.42 -11.65 -2.61
N ASN A 102 -26.61 -12.84 -2.03
CA ASN A 102 -26.76 -12.95 -0.58
C ASN A 102 -25.51 -12.41 0.15
N TYR A 103 -25.73 -11.89 1.37
CA TYR A 103 -24.67 -11.26 2.16
C TYR A 103 -23.48 -12.19 2.43
N ARG A 104 -23.73 -13.49 2.69
CA ARG A 104 -22.65 -14.46 2.95
C ARG A 104 -21.72 -14.63 1.74
N THR A 105 -22.28 -14.62 0.54
CA THR A 105 -21.56 -14.72 -0.73
C THR A 105 -20.79 -13.44 -1.01
N ALA A 106 -21.40 -12.28 -0.79
CA ALA A 106 -20.72 -10.99 -0.86
C ALA A 106 -19.55 -10.88 0.14
N LEU A 107 -19.74 -11.36 1.37
CA LEU A 107 -18.70 -11.40 2.39
C LEU A 107 -17.55 -12.32 1.99
N LEU A 108 -17.84 -13.49 1.42
CA LEU A 108 -16.81 -14.40 0.93
C LEU A 108 -16.02 -13.77 -0.22
N LEU A 109 -16.72 -13.16 -1.19
CA LEU A 109 -16.08 -12.41 -2.28
C LEU A 109 -15.17 -11.32 -1.73
N LYS A 110 -15.67 -10.54 -0.75
CA LYS A 110 -14.89 -9.48 -0.13
C LYS A 110 -13.61 -9.99 0.53
N ARG A 111 -13.71 -11.08 1.29
CA ARG A 111 -12.54 -11.72 1.93
C ARG A 111 -11.52 -12.20 0.90
N ARG A 112 -11.94 -12.72 -0.25
CA ARG A 112 -11.04 -13.12 -1.33
C ARG A 112 -10.28 -11.93 -1.93
N ILE A 113 -10.93 -10.76 -2.05
CA ILE A 113 -10.26 -9.52 -2.48
C ILE A 113 -9.24 -9.05 -1.43
N GLN A 114 -9.56 -9.18 -0.13
CA GLN A 114 -8.62 -8.85 0.94
C GLN A 114 -7.41 -9.77 0.98
N LEU A 115 -7.61 -11.06 0.66
CA LEU A 115 -6.52 -12.02 0.48
C LEU A 115 -5.67 -11.67 -0.74
N LEU A 116 -6.29 -11.35 -1.88
CA LEU A 116 -5.59 -10.85 -3.06
C LEU A 116 -4.74 -9.62 -2.70
N ALA A 117 -5.31 -8.61 -2.07
CA ALA A 117 -4.57 -7.42 -1.68
C ALA A 117 -3.37 -7.75 -0.76
N SER A 118 -3.57 -8.64 0.21
CA SER A 118 -2.51 -9.05 1.16
C SER A 118 -1.37 -9.81 0.49
N GLU A 119 -1.67 -10.71 -0.45
CA GLU A 119 -0.67 -11.43 -1.23
C GLU A 119 0.12 -10.47 -2.14
N GLN A 120 -0.60 -9.58 -2.82
CA GLN A 120 -0.02 -8.67 -3.81
C GLN A 120 0.77 -7.51 -3.19
N LEU A 121 0.46 -7.10 -1.95
CA LEU A 121 1.20 -6.05 -1.24
C LEU A 121 2.69 -6.38 -1.09
N LYS A 122 3.05 -7.66 -0.98
CA LYS A 122 4.46 -8.10 -0.92
C LYS A 122 5.26 -7.70 -2.16
N ARG A 123 4.60 -7.57 -3.32
CA ARG A 123 5.21 -7.18 -4.59
C ARG A 123 5.44 -5.67 -4.69
N ILE A 124 4.84 -4.88 -3.80
CA ILE A 124 5.04 -3.43 -3.76
C ILE A 124 6.31 -3.05 -2.99
N TYR A 125 6.74 -3.84 -2.01
CA TYR A 125 7.93 -3.54 -1.20
C TYR A 125 9.21 -3.28 -2.00
N PRO A 126 9.62 -4.14 -2.94
CA PRO A 126 10.80 -3.85 -3.78
C PRO A 126 10.62 -2.63 -4.70
N LEU A 127 9.40 -2.31 -5.15
CA LEU A 127 9.14 -1.10 -5.96
C LEU A 127 9.38 0.17 -5.12
N ILE A 128 8.87 0.18 -3.89
CA ILE A 128 9.14 1.24 -2.91
C ILE A 128 10.65 1.35 -2.66
N ARG A 129 11.31 0.22 -2.44
CA ARG A 129 12.74 0.19 -2.16
C ARG A 129 13.55 0.79 -3.32
N GLN A 130 13.23 0.41 -4.56
CA GLN A 130 13.88 0.93 -5.76
C GLN A 130 13.68 2.45 -5.90
N GLU A 131 12.46 2.95 -5.68
CA GLU A 131 12.16 4.39 -5.71
C GLU A 131 12.99 5.16 -4.67
N LEU A 132 13.07 4.65 -3.44
CA LEU A 132 13.81 5.28 -2.34
C LEU A 132 15.33 5.21 -2.53
N GLU A 133 15.87 4.09 -3.04
CA GLU A 133 17.30 3.96 -3.35
C GLU A 133 17.72 4.93 -4.46
N THR A 134 16.83 5.15 -5.44
CA THR A 134 17.06 6.13 -6.52
C THR A 134 16.99 7.56 -6.00
N ALA A 135 16.04 7.86 -5.11
CA ALA A 135 15.87 9.19 -4.54
C ALA A 135 16.92 9.58 -3.50
N PHE A 136 17.44 8.60 -2.75
CA PHE A 136 18.38 8.80 -1.64
C PHE A 136 19.62 7.90 -1.79
N PRO A 137 20.40 8.04 -2.89
CA PRO A 137 21.58 7.23 -3.15
C PRO A 137 22.65 7.50 -2.09
N ARG A 138 23.57 6.56 -1.83
CA ARG A 138 24.72 6.86 -0.97
C ARG A 138 25.72 7.75 -1.74
N PRO A 139 26.34 8.77 -1.11
CA PRO A 139 26.28 9.14 0.31
C PRO A 139 25.32 10.30 0.64
N TYR A 140 24.06 10.27 0.20
CA TYR A 140 23.06 11.33 0.50
C TYR A 140 22.87 11.53 2.01
N LYS A 141 22.92 12.79 2.45
CA LYS A 141 22.69 13.18 3.84
C LYS A 141 21.85 14.44 3.90
N LEU A 142 20.93 14.49 4.85
CA LEU A 142 20.23 15.73 5.16
C LEU A 142 21.18 16.74 5.81
N PRO A 143 20.91 18.05 5.66
CA PRO A 143 21.58 19.11 6.41
C PRO A 143 21.57 18.82 7.91
N ALA A 144 22.58 19.34 8.63
CA ALA A 144 22.67 19.18 10.09
C ALA A 144 21.39 19.65 10.79
N GLU A 145 21.07 19.06 11.94
CA GLU A 145 19.86 19.42 12.70
C GLU A 145 19.81 20.92 12.97
N GLY A 146 18.61 21.51 12.84
CA GLY A 146 18.41 22.96 12.96
C GLY A 146 18.52 23.72 11.64
N ASN A 147 19.09 23.14 10.58
CA ASN A 147 19.06 23.72 9.24
C ASN A 147 17.78 23.36 8.48
N ASP A 148 17.43 24.20 7.50
CA ASP A 148 16.30 23.97 6.62
C ASP A 148 16.56 22.82 5.65
N VAL A 149 15.68 21.81 5.67
CA VAL A 149 15.79 20.64 4.81
C VAL A 149 14.98 20.76 3.52
N ARG A 150 14.11 21.78 3.39
CA ARG A 150 13.22 21.96 2.22
C ARG A 150 13.94 21.94 0.87
N PRO A 151 15.10 22.60 0.69
CA PRO A 151 15.80 22.59 -0.60
C PRO A 151 16.20 21.17 -1.06
N GLU A 152 16.46 20.28 -0.10
CA GLU A 152 16.84 18.89 -0.33
C GLU A 152 15.62 17.95 -0.40
N THR A 153 14.45 18.35 0.10
CA THR A 153 13.32 17.42 0.25
C THR A 153 12.13 17.71 -0.64
N ILE A 154 12.05 18.88 -1.27
CA ILE A 154 10.84 19.34 -1.98
C ILE A 154 10.38 18.38 -3.09
N ASP A 155 11.31 17.86 -3.89
CA ASP A 155 11.04 16.97 -5.02
C ASP A 155 11.42 15.50 -4.75
N ARG A 156 11.68 15.16 -3.47
CA ARG A 156 12.07 13.81 -3.07
C ARG A 156 10.94 13.12 -2.31
N PRO A 157 10.77 11.79 -2.48
CA PRO A 157 9.77 11.00 -1.77
C PRO A 157 10.15 10.78 -0.29
N VAL A 158 10.17 11.85 0.51
CA VAL A 158 10.43 11.75 1.96
C VAL A 158 9.34 10.91 2.61
N VAL A 159 9.78 9.92 3.40
CA VAL A 159 8.88 9.02 4.09
C VAL A 159 8.41 9.67 5.37
N HIS A 160 7.10 9.75 5.55
CA HIS A 160 6.49 10.15 6.81
C HIS A 160 5.92 8.92 7.51
N ALA A 161 6.23 8.75 8.80
CA ALA A 161 5.76 7.61 9.56
C ALA A 161 5.13 8.02 10.90
N ASP A 162 4.05 7.35 11.26
CA ASP A 162 3.32 7.57 12.49
C ASP A 162 2.62 6.29 12.97
N THR A 163 2.24 6.25 14.24
CA THR A 163 1.44 5.15 14.80
C THR A 163 0.15 5.70 15.40
N MET A 164 -0.97 5.12 14.96
CA MET A 164 -2.31 5.60 15.25
C MET A 164 -3.18 4.48 15.83
N VAL A 165 -4.01 4.83 16.80
CA VAL A 165 -5.13 3.97 17.24
C VAL A 165 -6.28 4.10 16.25
N LEU A 166 -6.61 3.00 15.57
CA LEU A 166 -7.74 2.92 14.65
C LEU A 166 -9.03 2.61 15.38
N PHE A 167 -9.00 1.58 16.23
CA PHE A 167 -10.10 1.25 17.14
C PHE A 167 -9.56 1.20 18.56
N SER A 168 -10.18 1.96 19.46
CA SER A 168 -9.85 1.93 20.88
C SER A 168 -10.76 0.98 21.64
N ALA A 169 -10.24 0.40 22.72
CA ALA A 169 -11.03 -0.29 23.73
C ALA A 169 -12.03 0.63 24.45
N SER A 170 -11.85 1.96 24.38
CA SER A 170 -12.75 2.97 24.98
C SER A 170 -13.03 2.67 26.48
N GLN A 171 -14.22 3.05 26.98
CA GLN A 171 -14.70 2.74 28.33
C GLN A 171 -14.87 1.22 28.57
N ARG A 172 -15.00 0.41 27.50
CA ARG A 172 -15.06 -1.06 27.62
C ARG A 172 -13.78 -1.63 28.23
N ALA A 173 -12.66 -0.91 28.11
CA ALA A 173 -11.39 -1.26 28.73
C ALA A 173 -11.43 -1.36 30.26
N ASN A 174 -12.44 -0.79 30.92
CA ASN A 174 -12.51 -0.74 32.38
C ASN A 174 -13.96 -0.83 32.90
N LYS A 175 -14.76 -1.76 32.37
CA LYS A 175 -16.19 -1.96 32.76
C LYS A 175 -17.02 -0.67 32.74
N GLY A 176 -16.76 0.25 31.79
CA GLY A 176 -17.46 1.53 31.72
C GLY A 176 -16.79 2.68 32.48
N ARG A 177 -15.79 2.41 33.34
CA ARG A 177 -15.10 3.45 34.12
C ARG A 177 -14.00 4.15 33.31
N LYS A 178 -13.76 5.43 33.60
CA LYS A 178 -12.64 6.19 33.00
C LYS A 178 -11.32 5.50 33.38
N ARG A 179 -10.38 5.40 32.43
CA ARG A 179 -9.06 4.79 32.67
C ARG A 179 -8.28 5.61 33.70
N HIS A 180 -7.94 5.01 34.83
CA HIS A 180 -7.02 5.59 35.81
C HIS A 180 -5.58 5.25 35.36
N ARG A 181 -4.68 6.24 35.30
CA ARG A 181 -3.22 6.13 35.05
C ARG A 181 -2.68 5.64 33.69
N ASN A 182 -3.41 4.92 32.84
CA ASN A 182 -2.87 4.42 31.55
C ASN A 182 -3.17 5.37 30.37
N ARG A 183 -2.25 6.32 30.11
CA ARG A 183 -2.43 7.43 29.13
C ARG A 183 -1.77 7.20 27.75
N GLY A 184 -1.21 6.01 27.48
CA GLY A 184 -0.51 5.72 26.22
C GLY A 184 -1.38 5.11 25.12
N LEU A 185 -1.02 5.33 23.85
CA LEU A 185 -1.68 4.75 22.67
C LEU A 185 -1.80 3.22 22.77
N THR A 186 -0.71 2.53 23.11
CA THR A 186 -0.69 1.08 23.31
C THR A 186 -1.72 0.65 24.35
N SER A 187 -1.73 1.27 25.53
CA SER A 187 -2.70 0.90 26.56
C SER A 187 -4.15 1.01 26.06
N SER A 188 -4.43 1.97 25.17
CA SER A 188 -5.78 2.29 24.67
C SER A 188 -6.44 1.19 23.84
N ILE A 189 -5.67 0.19 23.38
CA ILE A 189 -6.16 -0.94 22.58
C ILE A 189 -6.32 -2.23 23.38
N TYR A 190 -5.83 -2.28 24.61
CA TYR A 190 -5.99 -3.43 25.52
C TYR A 190 -7.09 -3.18 26.56
N LEU A 191 -7.73 -4.27 26.98
CA LEU A 191 -8.54 -4.28 28.20
C LEU A 191 -7.65 -4.16 29.44
N SER A 192 -8.24 -3.81 30.58
CA SER A 192 -7.55 -3.91 31.86
C SER A 192 -7.22 -5.37 32.20
N GLU A 193 -6.20 -5.59 33.03
CA GLU A 193 -5.81 -6.92 33.50
C GLU A 193 -6.99 -7.67 34.16
N ARG A 194 -7.84 -6.96 34.91
CA ARG A 194 -9.07 -7.50 35.52
C ARG A 194 -10.10 -8.03 34.52
N LEU A 195 -9.99 -7.62 33.25
CA LEU A 195 -10.83 -8.06 32.14
C LEU A 195 -10.06 -8.99 31.18
N GLY A 196 -8.94 -9.54 31.64
CA GLY A 196 -8.10 -10.49 30.90
C GLY A 196 -7.01 -9.85 30.03
N GLY A 197 -6.84 -8.52 30.07
CA GLY A 197 -5.68 -7.84 29.48
C GLY A 197 -5.51 -7.97 27.96
N HIS A 198 -6.46 -8.58 27.24
CA HIS A 198 -6.31 -8.89 25.82
C HIS A 198 -6.59 -7.69 24.92
N GLN A 199 -6.03 -7.74 23.70
CA GLN A 199 -6.20 -6.70 22.70
C GLN A 199 -7.60 -6.75 22.10
N ILE A 200 -8.34 -5.65 22.21
CA ILE A 200 -9.65 -5.48 21.56
C ILE A 200 -9.68 -4.34 20.55
N GLY A 201 -8.73 -3.41 20.66
CA GLY A 201 -8.51 -2.31 19.74
C GLY A 201 -7.44 -2.61 18.71
N THR A 202 -7.40 -1.81 17.65
CA THR A 202 -6.41 -1.93 16.57
C THR A 202 -5.49 -0.72 16.60
N LEU A 203 -4.19 -0.97 16.69
CA LEU A 203 -3.12 0.02 16.55
C LEU A 203 -2.45 -0.21 15.19
N CYS A 204 -2.24 0.86 14.44
CA CYS A 204 -1.70 0.81 13.09
C CYS A 204 -0.44 1.64 13.02
N HIS A 205 0.64 1.07 12.50
CA HIS A 205 1.80 1.83 12.05
C HIS A 205 1.59 2.20 10.57
N VAL A 206 1.68 3.47 10.24
CA VAL A 206 1.47 4.01 8.90
C VAL A 206 2.74 4.69 8.44
N MET A 207 3.21 4.34 7.25
CA MET A 207 4.30 5.04 6.59
C MET A 207 3.98 5.27 5.11
N GLY A 208 4.37 6.41 4.57
CA GLY A 208 4.14 6.73 3.16
C GLY A 208 4.72 8.07 2.76
N THR A 209 4.60 8.39 1.48
CA THR A 209 5.18 9.60 0.87
C THR A 209 4.08 10.54 0.40
N LYS A 210 4.43 11.83 0.22
CA LYS A 210 3.49 12.84 -0.27
C LYS A 210 3.03 12.46 -1.68
N GLN A 211 1.71 12.37 -1.87
CA GLN A 211 1.09 11.94 -3.14
C GLN A 211 1.56 10.57 -3.68
N GLY A 212 2.22 9.76 -2.85
CA GLY A 212 2.80 8.49 -3.27
C GLY A 212 2.18 7.27 -2.59
N TRP A 213 3.03 6.28 -2.39
CA TRP A 213 2.68 4.98 -1.82
C TRP A 213 2.39 5.06 -0.31
N VAL A 214 1.76 4.00 0.22
CA VAL A 214 1.53 3.81 1.65
C VAL A 214 1.79 2.35 2.05
N LEU A 215 2.32 2.15 3.24
CA LEU A 215 2.35 0.86 3.91
C LEU A 215 1.73 1.00 5.30
N ILE A 216 0.94 0.00 5.69
CA ILE A 216 0.20 0.02 6.94
C ILE A 216 0.31 -1.34 7.60
N ASP A 217 0.70 -1.35 8.87
CA ASP A 217 0.83 -2.56 9.67
C ASP A 217 -0.04 -2.51 10.89
N SER A 218 -0.73 -3.61 11.19
CA SER A 218 -1.30 -3.81 12.50
C SER A 218 -0.19 -4.19 13.47
N VAL A 219 0.01 -3.38 14.50
CA VAL A 219 1.07 -3.58 15.50
C VAL A 219 0.47 -3.70 16.90
N PRO A 220 1.07 -4.49 17.80
CA PRO A 220 0.62 -4.57 19.20
C PRO A 220 1.02 -3.32 20.01
N ASP A 221 2.15 -2.68 19.68
CA ASP A 221 2.67 -1.50 20.38
C ASP A 221 3.59 -0.64 19.51
N LEU A 222 4.08 0.47 20.08
CA LEU A 222 4.97 1.46 19.44
C LEU A 222 6.46 1.24 19.78
N ARG A 223 6.82 0.12 20.41
CA ARG A 223 8.20 -0.08 20.87
C ARG A 223 9.14 -0.26 19.69
N ALA A 224 10.41 0.11 19.90
CA ALA A 224 11.48 -0.05 18.90
C ALA A 224 11.58 -1.49 18.37
N ASN A 225 11.41 -2.48 19.24
CA ASN A 225 11.47 -3.90 18.88
C ASN A 225 10.29 -4.36 18.01
N THR A 226 9.19 -3.61 18.00
CA THR A 226 7.99 -3.91 17.21
C THR A 226 8.03 -3.18 15.88
N VAL A 227 8.23 -1.86 15.91
CA VAL A 227 8.14 -1.00 14.72
C VAL A 227 9.47 -0.91 13.97
N GLY A 228 10.60 -0.99 14.67
CA GLY A 228 11.94 -0.92 14.08
C GLY A 228 12.20 -1.98 13.00
N PRO A 229 11.90 -3.27 13.24
CA PRO A 229 12.03 -4.30 12.20
C PRO A 229 11.17 -4.02 10.97
N ILE A 230 9.94 -3.54 11.15
CA ILE A 230 9.02 -3.21 10.04
C ILE A 230 9.63 -2.14 9.13
N ILE A 231 10.13 -1.05 9.73
CA ILE A 231 10.77 0.05 8.98
C ILE A 231 12.04 -0.46 8.29
N ARG A 232 12.91 -1.18 9.02
CA ARG A 232 14.18 -1.71 8.52
C ARG A 232 14.03 -2.64 7.33
N ASP A 233 13.05 -3.53 7.38
CA ASP A 233 12.87 -4.54 6.35
C ASP A 233 12.34 -3.93 5.03
N ARG A 234 11.71 -2.74 5.10
CA ARG A 234 11.03 -2.11 3.96
C ARG A 234 11.75 -0.90 3.39
N LEU A 235 12.47 -0.14 4.23
CA LEU A 235 13.11 1.11 3.81
C LEU A 235 14.64 0.98 3.78
N PRO A 236 15.30 1.42 2.70
CA PRO A 236 16.76 1.55 2.66
C PRO A 236 17.27 2.48 3.77
N ARG A 237 18.41 2.15 4.40
CA ARG A 237 18.96 2.90 5.56
C ARG A 237 19.20 4.39 5.29
N ASN A 238 19.44 4.78 4.03
CA ASN A 238 19.76 6.15 3.69
C ASN A 238 18.52 7.04 3.43
N THR A 239 17.33 6.46 3.49
CA THR A 239 16.07 7.16 3.23
C THR A 239 15.86 8.29 4.23
N ALA A 240 15.41 9.46 3.75
CA ALA A 240 14.92 10.52 4.63
C ALA A 240 13.55 10.12 5.22
N ILE A 241 13.47 10.07 6.55
CA ILE A 241 12.25 9.67 7.28
C ILE A 241 11.89 10.76 8.28
N PHE A 242 10.67 11.29 8.21
CA PHE A 242 10.13 12.24 9.17
C PHE A 242 9.05 11.60 10.03
N THR A 243 9.12 11.79 11.35
CA THR A 243 8.15 11.24 12.30
C THR A 243 7.75 12.27 13.35
N ASP A 244 6.75 11.93 14.16
CA ASP A 244 6.52 12.60 15.45
C ASP A 244 7.58 12.16 16.50
N GLU A 245 7.51 12.73 17.71
CA GLU A 245 8.49 12.55 18.79
C GLU A 245 8.61 11.13 19.35
N ALA A 246 7.69 10.23 19.04
CA ALA A 246 7.68 8.90 19.64
C ALA A 246 8.79 7.95 19.13
N TYR A 247 9.55 8.36 18.10
CA TYR A 247 10.54 7.53 17.41
C TYR A 247 11.99 7.90 17.75
N THR A 248 12.26 8.27 19.01
CA THR A 248 13.60 8.70 19.47
C THR A 248 14.71 7.67 19.24
N TRP A 249 14.40 6.40 18.99
CA TRP A 249 15.39 5.36 18.73
C TRP A 249 15.81 5.25 17.26
N LEU A 250 15.05 5.86 16.33
CA LEU A 250 15.20 5.62 14.89
C LEU A 250 16.45 6.31 14.29
N TYR A 251 16.91 7.43 14.86
CA TYR A 251 18.12 8.14 14.43
C TYR A 251 19.39 7.27 14.48
N ARG A 252 19.43 6.27 15.38
CA ARG A 252 20.56 5.33 15.50
C ARG A 252 20.69 4.39 14.30
N ILE A 253 19.59 4.21 13.57
CA ILE A 253 19.49 3.27 12.44
C ILE A 253 19.46 4.04 11.11
N TYR A 254 18.75 5.18 11.09
CA TYR A 254 18.55 6.02 9.91
C TYR A 254 19.18 7.40 10.15
N PRO A 255 20.34 7.70 9.53
CA PRO A 255 21.03 8.98 9.73
C PRO A 255 20.22 10.19 9.23
N ASN A 256 19.32 9.97 8.26
CA ASN A 256 18.45 10.98 7.68
C ASN A 256 17.06 11.01 8.34
N HIS A 257 16.92 10.46 9.53
CA HIS A 257 15.71 10.58 10.34
C HIS A 257 15.62 11.98 10.95
N ARG A 258 14.42 12.58 10.94
CA ARG A 258 14.10 13.81 11.67
C ARG A 258 12.77 13.67 12.38
N MET A 259 12.63 14.38 13.48
CA MET A 259 11.44 14.35 14.33
C MET A 259 10.86 15.76 14.44
N VAL A 260 9.53 15.86 14.46
CA VAL A 260 8.83 17.11 14.78
C VAL A 260 8.15 16.97 16.15
N ASN A 261 8.25 18.02 16.96
CA ASN A 261 7.59 18.09 18.26
C ASN A 261 6.21 18.75 18.18
N HIS A 262 5.13 17.96 18.11
CA HIS A 262 3.77 18.51 18.10
C HIS A 262 3.30 19.06 19.46
N SER A 263 4.03 18.78 20.54
CA SER A 263 3.75 19.26 21.90
C SER A 263 4.53 20.53 22.27
N LYS A 264 5.44 20.99 21.40
CA LYS A 264 6.29 22.16 21.63
C LYS A 264 5.43 23.40 21.82
N LYS A 265 5.56 24.04 22.97
CA LYS A 265 4.87 25.29 23.29
C LYS A 265 5.60 26.46 22.62
N SER A 266 4.85 27.51 22.30
CA SER A 266 5.44 28.76 21.80
C SER A 266 6.45 29.30 22.83
N ALA A 267 7.57 29.82 22.33
CA ALA A 267 8.56 30.52 23.16
C ALA A 267 8.02 31.88 23.67
N ASP A 268 7.06 32.49 22.97
CA ASP A 268 6.43 33.74 23.42
C ASP A 268 5.49 33.47 24.59
N ARG A 269 5.74 34.14 25.71
CA ARG A 269 4.95 34.04 26.95
C ARG A 269 3.48 34.37 26.72
N ARG A 270 3.15 35.28 25.81
CA ARG A 270 1.76 35.63 25.44
C ARG A 270 1.00 34.45 24.84
N PHE A 271 1.73 33.56 24.17
CA PHE A 271 1.19 32.40 23.46
C PHE A 271 1.63 31.08 24.11
N LYS A 272 1.90 31.06 25.42
CA LYS A 272 2.37 29.87 26.16
C LYS A 272 1.48 28.61 26.00
N TYR A 273 0.20 28.79 25.68
CA TYR A 273 -0.74 27.69 25.37
C TYR A 273 -0.91 27.40 23.88
N ALA A 274 -0.46 28.32 23.02
CA ALA A 274 -0.23 27.99 21.62
C ALA A 274 0.92 26.99 21.54
N ARG A 275 0.81 26.08 20.58
CA ARG A 275 1.87 25.12 20.30
C ARG A 275 2.39 25.46 18.91
N ASP A 276 3.69 25.37 18.70
CA ASP A 276 4.34 25.52 17.40
C ASP A 276 4.26 24.17 16.68
N ARG A 277 3.07 23.85 16.14
CA ARG A 277 2.61 22.46 15.98
C ARG A 277 3.05 21.75 14.71
N TRP A 278 3.44 22.44 13.65
CA TRP A 278 3.17 21.87 12.32
C TRP A 278 4.38 21.59 11.44
N CYS A 279 5.45 22.36 11.56
CA CYS A 279 6.65 22.22 10.77
C CYS A 279 7.81 22.98 11.43
N GLN A 280 9.00 22.40 11.47
CA GLN A 280 10.23 23.09 11.88
C GLN A 280 11.29 22.84 10.82
N ASN A 281 11.78 23.90 10.17
CA ASN A 281 12.86 23.83 9.18
C ASN A 281 12.63 22.81 8.05
N GLY A 282 11.37 22.67 7.60
CA GLY A 282 10.98 21.69 6.59
C GLY A 282 10.62 20.30 7.12
N VAL A 283 10.89 20.01 8.40
CA VAL A 283 10.51 18.74 9.04
C VAL A 283 9.07 18.83 9.55
N HIS A 284 8.20 17.95 9.04
CA HIS A 284 6.80 17.84 9.46
C HIS A 284 6.30 16.39 9.35
N ASN A 285 5.14 16.07 9.93
CA ASN A 285 4.51 14.74 9.81
C ASN A 285 3.13 14.76 9.13
N GLN A 286 2.77 15.87 8.49
CA GLN A 286 1.43 16.09 7.88
C GLN A 286 0.99 15.01 6.87
N VAL A 287 1.93 14.36 6.17
CA VAL A 287 1.59 13.28 5.22
C VAL A 287 1.00 12.08 5.93
N SER A 288 1.64 11.61 7.01
CA SER A 288 1.12 10.48 7.79
C SER A 288 -0.19 10.85 8.50
N GLU A 289 -0.33 12.09 9.00
CA GLU A 289 -1.60 12.59 9.57
C GLU A 289 -2.75 12.59 8.54
N GLY A 290 -2.49 13.02 7.30
CA GLY A 290 -3.46 12.99 6.21
C GLY A 290 -3.86 11.57 5.79
N LEU A 291 -2.87 10.65 5.74
CA LEU A 291 -3.11 9.23 5.52
C LEU A 291 -3.95 8.62 6.64
N ASN A 292 -3.62 8.94 7.89
CA ASN A 292 -4.34 8.53 9.09
C ASN A 292 -5.80 8.98 9.07
N GLY A 293 -6.07 10.24 8.70
CA GLY A 293 -7.42 10.77 8.55
C GLY A 293 -8.22 10.03 7.46
N SER A 294 -7.59 9.81 6.30
CA SER A 294 -8.20 9.08 5.17
C SER A 294 -8.52 7.63 5.54
N LEU A 295 -7.58 6.93 6.18
CA LEU A 295 -7.74 5.56 6.65
C LEU A 295 -8.86 5.46 7.69
N LYS A 296 -8.90 6.34 8.69
CA LYS A 296 -9.98 6.37 9.69
C LYS A 296 -11.34 6.54 9.03
N LYS A 297 -11.47 7.46 8.07
CA LYS A 297 -12.73 7.68 7.35
C LYS A 297 -13.16 6.42 6.58
N ALA A 298 -12.22 5.76 5.90
CA ALA A 298 -12.49 4.52 5.18
C ALA A 298 -12.91 3.38 6.13
N MET A 299 -12.16 3.16 7.20
CA MET A 299 -12.40 2.05 8.13
C MET A 299 -13.70 2.19 8.94
N ARG A 300 -14.24 3.41 9.09
CA ARG A 300 -15.61 3.62 9.63
C ARG A 300 -16.69 2.91 8.81
N ALA A 301 -16.50 2.71 7.51
CA ALA A 301 -17.45 1.95 6.69
C ALA A 301 -17.56 0.48 7.13
N TYR A 302 -16.47 -0.10 7.67
CA TYR A 302 -16.49 -1.44 8.26
C TYR A 302 -17.02 -1.47 9.70
N SER A 303 -17.27 -0.31 10.31
CA SER A 303 -17.62 -0.15 11.73
C SER A 303 -16.56 -0.69 12.69
N TYR A 304 -16.55 -1.98 13.01
CA TYR A 304 -15.56 -2.61 13.89
C TYR A 304 -15.16 -3.97 13.32
N PHE A 305 -13.86 -4.24 13.31
CA PHE A 305 -13.31 -5.57 13.06
C PHE A 305 -12.37 -5.99 14.19
N ARG A 306 -12.30 -7.30 14.43
CA ARG A 306 -11.43 -7.83 15.47
C ARG A 306 -9.96 -7.59 15.09
N PRO A 307 -9.08 -7.24 16.07
CA PRO A 307 -7.67 -6.96 15.79
C PRO A 307 -6.93 -8.11 15.11
N GLN A 308 -7.29 -9.36 15.40
CA GLN A 308 -6.74 -10.56 14.74
C GLN A 308 -6.94 -10.59 13.21
N TYR A 309 -7.89 -9.82 12.67
CA TYR A 309 -8.13 -9.72 11.22
C TYR A 309 -7.74 -8.36 10.64
N SER A 310 -7.24 -7.42 11.45
CA SER A 310 -6.97 -6.04 11.04
C SER A 310 -6.05 -5.96 9.82
N THR A 311 -5.01 -6.81 9.77
CA THR A 311 -4.05 -6.88 8.67
C THR A 311 -4.74 -7.02 7.31
N LEU A 312 -5.81 -7.82 7.20
CA LEU A 312 -6.53 -8.00 5.93
C LEU A 312 -7.22 -6.71 5.47
N TYR A 313 -7.83 -5.96 6.40
CA TYR A 313 -8.49 -4.69 6.09
C TYR A 313 -7.50 -3.57 5.76
N LEU A 314 -6.38 -3.52 6.49
CA LEU A 314 -5.32 -2.53 6.28
C LEU A 314 -4.59 -2.77 4.96
N ASN A 315 -4.27 -4.04 4.67
CA ASN A 315 -3.63 -4.43 3.41
C ASN A 315 -4.51 -4.14 2.20
N GLU A 316 -5.82 -4.37 2.31
CA GLU A 316 -6.77 -4.01 1.25
C GLU A 316 -6.68 -2.53 0.89
N TRP A 317 -6.77 -1.66 1.91
CA TRP A 317 -6.73 -0.23 1.70
C TRP A 317 -5.38 0.24 1.14
N ALA A 318 -4.28 -0.28 1.70
CA ALA A 318 -2.92 0.03 1.24
C ALA A 318 -2.68 -0.45 -0.20
N PHE A 319 -3.13 -1.66 -0.53
CA PHE A 319 -2.98 -2.24 -1.86
C PHE A 319 -3.64 -1.37 -2.93
N PHE A 320 -4.90 -0.96 -2.75
CA PHE A 320 -5.57 -0.13 -3.77
C PHE A 320 -4.95 1.27 -3.90
N LYS A 321 -4.44 1.86 -2.81
CA LYS A 321 -3.66 3.10 -2.90
C LYS A 321 -2.40 2.91 -3.75
N ASN A 322 -1.65 1.85 -3.47
CA ASN A 322 -0.39 1.56 -4.15
C ASN A 322 -0.58 1.12 -5.60
N LEU A 323 -1.67 0.40 -5.90
CA LEU A 323 -2.03 0.02 -7.26
C LEU A 323 -2.30 1.26 -8.12
N ARG A 324 -2.94 2.30 -7.56
CA ARG A 324 -3.13 3.59 -8.24
C ARG A 324 -1.84 4.39 -8.45
N TYR A 325 -0.84 4.16 -7.60
CA TYR A 325 0.43 4.88 -7.66
C TYR A 325 1.43 4.20 -8.62
N PHE A 326 1.65 2.89 -8.45
CA PHE A 326 2.62 2.14 -9.26
C PHE A 326 2.05 1.61 -10.58
N GLY A 327 0.73 1.42 -10.68
CA GLY A 327 0.09 0.81 -11.83
C GLY A 327 0.18 -0.72 -11.85
N LEU A 328 -0.75 -1.36 -12.57
CA LEU A 328 -0.82 -2.83 -12.64
C LEU A 328 0.37 -3.43 -13.39
N GLU A 329 0.90 -2.75 -14.42
CA GLU A 329 2.07 -3.21 -15.18
C GLU A 329 3.28 -3.43 -14.27
N ARG A 330 3.67 -2.40 -13.50
CA ARG A 330 4.87 -2.46 -12.66
C ARG A 330 4.75 -3.50 -11.55
N LEU A 331 3.54 -3.70 -11.00
CA LEU A 331 3.29 -4.78 -10.04
C LEU A 331 3.47 -6.16 -10.69
N ALA A 332 3.00 -6.34 -11.93
CA ALA A 332 3.10 -7.59 -12.66
C ALA A 332 4.54 -7.93 -13.07
N GLU A 333 5.30 -6.96 -13.59
CA GLU A 333 6.72 -7.13 -13.97
C GLU A 333 7.57 -7.61 -12.78
N ASN A 334 7.33 -7.02 -11.62
CA ASN A 334 8.04 -7.39 -10.41
C ASN A 334 7.65 -8.79 -9.87
N SER A 335 6.50 -9.34 -10.31
CA SER A 335 6.09 -10.71 -10.01
C SER A 335 7.01 -11.72 -10.68
N LEU A 336 7.36 -11.48 -11.95
CA LEU A 336 8.23 -12.34 -12.75
C LEU A 336 9.67 -12.34 -12.22
N ALA A 337 10.13 -11.20 -11.67
CA ALA A 337 11.46 -11.08 -11.08
C ALA A 337 11.60 -11.77 -9.70
N ALA A 338 10.50 -11.90 -8.94
CA ALA A 338 10.49 -12.59 -7.66
C ALA A 338 10.45 -14.13 -7.82
N GLU A 339 9.86 -14.63 -8.90
CA GLU A 339 9.75 -16.06 -9.22
C GLU A 339 11.00 -16.61 -9.97
N ASN A 340 11.84 -15.73 -10.55
CA ASN A 340 13.10 -16.09 -11.21
C ASN A 340 14.34 -15.56 -10.45
N PRO A 341 14.90 -16.31 -9.48
CA PRO A 341 16.09 -15.89 -8.73
C PRO A 341 17.36 -15.77 -9.59
N VAL A 342 17.38 -16.34 -10.80
CA VAL A 342 18.53 -16.30 -11.73
C VAL A 342 18.82 -14.88 -12.24
N ALA A 343 17.80 -14.03 -12.40
CA ALA A 343 17.98 -12.67 -12.91
C ALA A 343 18.67 -11.73 -11.90
N ARG A 344 18.52 -11.99 -10.59
CA ARG A 344 19.16 -11.18 -9.53
C ARG A 344 20.68 -11.36 -9.47
N ARG A 345 21.22 -12.52 -9.89
CA ARG A 345 22.67 -12.76 -9.90
C ARG A 345 23.42 -11.95 -10.97
N SER A 346 22.74 -11.46 -12.00
CA SER A 346 23.38 -10.71 -13.09
C SER A 346 23.64 -9.22 -12.80
N ARG A 347 23.05 -8.63 -11.75
CA ARG A 347 23.19 -7.19 -11.44
C ARG A 347 24.01 -6.86 -10.20
N THR A 348 24.52 -7.87 -9.49
CA THR A 348 25.36 -7.71 -8.28
C THR A 348 26.60 -8.61 -8.33
N GLY A 349 27.31 -8.61 -9.47
CA GLY A 349 28.58 -9.30 -9.63
C GLY A 349 29.69 -8.32 -10.01
N CYS A 350 30.32 -7.68 -9.01
CA CYS A 350 31.65 -7.04 -8.98
C CYS A 350 31.66 -6.01 -7.82
N LEU A 351 32.58 -5.94 -6.86
CA LEU A 351 33.86 -6.60 -6.63
C LEU A 351 34.01 -6.89 -5.12
N ILE A 352 34.40 -8.10 -4.77
CA ILE A 352 35.44 -8.33 -3.75
C ILE A 352 36.33 -9.39 -4.36
N GLU A 353 37.38 -8.96 -5.07
CA GLU A 353 38.53 -9.81 -5.31
C GLU A 353 39.80 -9.05 -4.93
N SER A 354 40.63 -9.82 -4.25
CA SER A 354 41.86 -9.49 -3.55
C SER A 354 42.91 -8.86 -4.45
N ALA A 355 43.66 -7.93 -3.86
CA ALA A 355 44.91 -7.42 -4.40
C ALA A 355 45.91 -8.56 -4.62
N ARG A 356 46.43 -8.69 -5.86
CA ARG A 356 47.86 -8.69 -6.22
C ARG A 356 48.05 -8.93 -7.72
N ASP A 357 49.08 -8.26 -8.22
CA ASP A 357 49.87 -8.51 -9.44
C ASP A 357 49.46 -7.86 -10.79
N SER A 358 50.25 -6.83 -11.11
CA SER A 358 51.02 -6.65 -12.36
C SER A 358 50.35 -6.11 -13.64
N ALA A 359 50.61 -4.82 -13.86
CA ALA A 359 51.27 -4.18 -15.02
C ALA A 359 50.79 -4.39 -16.47
N GLU A 360 50.88 -3.27 -17.21
CA GLU A 360 50.75 -3.05 -18.67
C GLU A 360 49.30 -3.05 -19.20
N GLY A 361 48.80 -2.10 -19.99
CA GLY A 361 49.33 -0.94 -20.72
C GLY A 361 48.34 -0.65 -21.87
N GLY A 362 48.06 0.62 -22.20
CA GLY A 362 47.55 1.01 -23.52
C GLY A 362 46.15 1.64 -23.64
N ASN A 363 46.15 2.96 -23.84
CA ASN A 363 45.35 3.78 -24.77
C ASN A 363 43.80 3.74 -24.80
N GLY A 364 43.21 4.92 -24.60
CA GLY A 364 41.81 5.26 -24.93
C GLY A 364 41.53 5.37 -26.45
N PRO A 365 40.36 5.87 -26.89
CA PRO A 365 39.94 7.24 -26.56
C PRO A 365 38.45 7.44 -26.27
N CYS A 366 38.16 8.70 -26.01
CA CYS A 366 36.94 9.34 -25.52
C CYS A 366 35.92 9.60 -26.64
N GLY A 367 34.63 9.65 -26.25
CA GLY A 367 33.64 10.57 -26.82
C GLY A 367 32.57 9.95 -27.75
N ALA A 368 31.30 10.00 -27.30
CA ALA A 368 30.14 10.39 -28.12
C ALA A 368 28.82 10.35 -27.30
N SER A 369 28.31 11.56 -27.05
CA SER A 369 26.89 11.99 -27.11
C SER A 369 25.77 11.12 -26.53
N ALA A 370 25.12 11.71 -25.51
CA ALA A 370 23.72 11.51 -25.17
C ALA A 370 22.81 11.91 -26.33
N ASP A 371 21.74 11.14 -26.58
CA ASP A 371 20.40 11.70 -26.80
C ASP A 371 19.30 10.63 -26.93
N SER A 372 18.10 11.00 -26.49
CA SER A 372 16.78 10.40 -26.79
C SER A 372 16.27 9.24 -25.92
N ILE A 373 15.96 9.52 -24.64
CA ILE A 373 14.98 8.71 -23.89
C ILE A 373 13.57 9.09 -24.36
N LYS A 374 12.96 8.18 -25.13
CA LYS A 374 11.54 8.24 -25.52
C LYS A 374 10.65 8.24 -24.28
N GLN A 375 9.71 9.17 -24.23
CA GLN A 375 8.66 9.22 -23.21
C GLN A 375 7.84 7.91 -23.17
N PRO A 376 7.41 7.45 -21.99
CA PRO A 376 6.55 6.28 -21.88
C PRO A 376 5.16 6.56 -22.49
N ILE A 377 4.73 5.65 -23.35
CA ILE A 377 3.44 5.65 -24.05
C ILE A 377 2.31 5.43 -23.02
N PRO A 378 1.24 6.26 -23.01
CA PRO A 378 0.11 6.06 -22.11
C PRO A 378 -0.68 4.78 -22.46
N LEU A 379 -1.17 4.08 -21.43
CA LEU A 379 -2.15 3.00 -21.60
C LEU A 379 -3.40 3.49 -22.37
N PRO A 380 -4.02 2.63 -23.20
CA PRO A 380 -5.21 3.00 -23.96
C PRO A 380 -6.33 3.45 -23.03
N ARG A 381 -6.88 4.64 -23.31
CA ARG A 381 -7.99 5.24 -22.57
C ARG A 381 -9.21 4.32 -22.62
N LEU A 382 -9.61 3.81 -21.46
CA LEU A 382 -10.92 3.19 -21.27
C LEU A 382 -12.00 4.29 -21.23
N GLY A 383 -12.75 4.42 -22.34
CA GLY A 383 -14.07 5.07 -22.41
C GLY A 383 -14.13 6.60 -22.32
N PRO A 384 -15.15 7.25 -22.96
CA PRO A 384 -15.25 8.70 -23.00
C PRO A 384 -15.62 9.30 -21.64
N ARG A 385 -14.89 10.34 -21.25
CA ARG A 385 -15.24 11.22 -20.12
C ARG A 385 -16.53 11.98 -20.47
N LEU A 386 -17.63 11.64 -19.83
CA LEU A 386 -18.80 12.53 -19.79
C LEU A 386 -18.48 13.69 -18.84
N SER A 387 -18.47 14.90 -19.39
CA SER A 387 -18.31 16.15 -18.65
C SER A 387 -19.52 16.41 -17.75
N PRO A 388 -19.35 17.04 -16.57
CA PRO A 388 -20.48 17.43 -15.75
C PRO A 388 -21.19 18.61 -16.42
N ARG A 389 -22.39 18.39 -16.96
CA ARG A 389 -23.32 19.48 -17.30
C ARG A 389 -23.67 20.23 -16.01
N ARG A 390 -23.32 21.51 -15.98
CA ARG A 390 -23.81 22.50 -15.01
C ARG A 390 -25.34 22.51 -15.07
N LEU A 391 -26.01 22.11 -13.99
CA LEU A 391 -27.40 22.47 -13.75
C LEU A 391 -27.39 23.93 -13.26
N ARG A 392 -27.91 24.83 -14.09
CA ARG A 392 -28.31 26.18 -13.67
C ARG A 392 -29.62 26.07 -12.89
N ALA A 393 -29.71 26.85 -11.82
CA ALA A 393 -30.96 27.23 -11.19
C ALA A 393 -31.91 27.89 -12.20
N PHE A 394 -33.22 27.69 -12.05
CA PHE A 394 -34.23 28.71 -11.78
C PHE A 394 -35.63 28.10 -11.93
N GLU A 395 -36.50 28.45 -10.96
CA GLU A 395 -37.96 28.29 -10.86
C GLU A 395 -38.56 26.91 -10.60
#